data_AF-W8R8U2-F1
#
_entry.id   AF-W8R8U2-F1
#
_cell.length_a   1.000
_cell.length_b   1.000
_cell.length_c   1.000
_cell.angle_alpha   90.00
_cell.angle_beta   90.00
_cell.angle_gamma   90.00
#
_symmetry.space_group_name_H-M   'P 1'
#
loop_
_entity.id
_entity.type
_entity.pdbx_description
1 polymer ?
#
loop_
_entity_poly.entity_id
_entity_poly.type
_entity_poly.pdbx_seq_one_letter_code
_entity_poly.pdbx_strand_id
1 'polypeptide(L)'
;MVTTLHRITARVDIETQDLLTKATAISGMSSINSFVISAAIEKAKKVIEHEQTLKQSQVDATLLMNALDRPALQNSKLKAAAKRYGEKTQ
;
A
#
# COMPACT_ATOMS: atom_id res chain seq x y z
N MET A 1 -31.33 -3.54 3.49
CA MET A 1 -30.37 -4.32 4.31
C MET A 1 -30.12 -3.53 5.59
N VAL A 2 -30.29 -4.13 6.75
CA VAL A 2 -30.01 -3.46 8.04
C VAL A 2 -28.50 -3.42 8.20
N THR A 3 -27.90 -2.23 8.11
CA THR A 3 -26.47 -2.04 8.38
C THR A 3 -26.27 -2.08 9.89
N THR A 4 -25.71 -3.18 10.40
CA THR A 4 -25.37 -3.30 11.82
C THR A 4 -24.19 -2.40 12.13
N LEU A 5 -24.45 -1.31 12.86
CA LEU A 5 -23.41 -0.39 13.32
C LEU A 5 -22.67 -1.00 14.52
N HIS A 6 -21.35 -1.05 14.44
CA HIS A 6 -20.49 -1.56 15.51
C HIS A 6 -19.82 -0.40 16.25
N ARG A 7 -19.75 -0.47 17.59
CA ARG A 7 -19.18 0.58 18.44
C ARG A 7 -17.74 0.25 18.80
N ILE A 8 -16.85 1.24 18.69
CA ILE A 8 -15.46 1.17 19.15
C ILE A 8 -15.35 1.99 20.43
N THR A 9 -14.81 1.39 21.49
CA THR A 9 -14.58 2.06 22.79
C THR A 9 -13.17 1.74 23.29
N ALA A 10 -12.41 2.77 23.66
CA ALA A 10 -11.08 2.63 24.24
C ALA A 10 -10.96 3.52 25.48
N ARG A 11 -10.15 3.09 26.45
CA ARG A 11 -9.75 3.93 27.59
C ARG A 11 -8.47 4.66 27.22
N VAL A 12 -8.42 5.95 27.49
CA VAL A 12 -7.25 6.81 27.28
C VAL A 12 -6.90 7.48 28.60
N ASP A 13 -5.62 7.71 28.82
CA ASP A 13 -5.15 8.55 29.92
C ASP A 13 -5.31 10.05 29.57
N ILE A 14 -5.01 10.90 30.54
CA ILE A 14 -5.16 12.36 30.40
C ILE A 14 -4.22 12.91 29.31
N GLU A 15 -3.00 12.37 29.21
CA GLU A 15 -1.99 12.83 28.25
C GLU A 15 -2.40 12.50 26.81
N THR A 16 -2.89 11.29 26.58
CA THR A 16 -3.42 10.84 25.29
C THR A 16 -4.67 11.63 24.92
N GLN A 17 -5.56 11.89 25.89
CA GLN A 17 -6.75 12.71 25.65
C GLN A 17 -6.37 14.14 25.21
N ASP A 18 -5.41 14.77 25.87
CA ASP A 18 -4.93 16.10 25.50
C ASP A 18 -4.26 16.12 24.12
N LEU A 19 -3.45 15.10 23.81
CA LEU A 19 -2.82 14.93 22.50
C LEU A 19 -3.89 14.82 21.40
N LEU A 20 -4.89 13.95 21.59
CA LEU A 20 -5.96 13.76 20.63
C LEU A 20 -6.81 15.02 20.47
N THR A 21 -7.05 15.76 21.55
CA THR A 21 -7.80 17.04 21.52
C THR A 21 -7.06 18.07 20.67
N LYS A 22 -5.75 18.24 20.88
CA LYS A 22 -4.91 19.16 20.10
C LYS A 22 -4.88 18.76 18.62
N ALA A 23 -4.68 17.48 18.33
CA ALA A 23 -4.66 16.97 16.96
C ALA A 23 -6.01 17.17 16.25
N THR A 24 -7.11 16.90 16.95
CA THR A 24 -8.48 17.13 16.46
C THR A 24 -8.70 18.58 16.05
N ALA A 25 -8.28 19.53 16.91
CA ALA A 25 -8.39 20.95 16.64
C ALA A 25 -7.55 21.38 15.42
N ILE A 26 -6.32 20.88 15.30
CA ILE A 26 -5.42 21.16 14.16
C ILE A 26 -6.01 20.60 12.85
N SER A 27 -6.59 19.40 12.90
CA SER A 27 -7.22 18.77 11.73
C SER A 27 -8.58 19.37 11.36
N GLY A 28 -9.08 20.36 12.11
CA GLY A 28 -10.37 21.02 11.85
C GLY A 28 -11.58 20.09 12.07
N MET A 29 -11.42 19.04 12.87
CA MET A 29 -12.49 18.08 13.13
C MET A 29 -13.34 18.50 14.33
N SER A 30 -14.63 18.20 14.29
CA SER A 30 -15.59 18.62 15.32
C SER A 30 -15.53 17.80 16.61
N SER A 31 -14.94 16.60 16.59
CA SER A 31 -14.85 15.74 17.78
C SER A 31 -13.65 14.80 17.74
N ILE A 32 -13.16 14.43 18.93
CA ILE A 32 -12.09 13.43 19.11
C ILE A 32 -12.50 12.09 18.50
N ASN A 33 -13.77 11.70 18.65
CA ASN A 33 -14.27 10.44 18.10
C ASN A 33 -14.18 10.41 16.57
N SER A 34 -14.54 11.51 15.90
CA SER A 34 -14.41 11.64 14.45
C SER A 34 -12.95 11.55 14.01
N PHE A 35 -12.04 12.18 14.76
CA PHE A 35 -10.60 12.11 14.52
C PHE A 35 -10.06 10.69 14.67
N VAL A 36 -10.37 10.01 15.78
CA VAL A 36 -9.90 8.64 16.03
C VAL A 36 -10.39 7.68 14.95
N ILE A 37 -11.65 7.78 14.53
CA ILE A 37 -12.19 6.93 13.45
C ILE A 37 -11.47 7.21 12.13
N SER A 38 -11.29 8.49 11.77
CA SER A 38 -10.61 8.88 10.54
C SER A 38 -9.16 8.37 10.51
N ALA A 39 -8.42 8.61 11.60
CA ALA A 39 -7.04 8.15 11.75
C ALA A 39 -6.92 6.62 11.73
N ALA A 40 -7.86 5.91 12.36
CA ALA A 40 -7.89 4.45 12.35
C ALA A 40 -8.12 3.90 10.93
N ILE A 41 -9.05 4.49 10.17
CA ILE A 41 -9.32 4.11 8.77
C ILE A 41 -8.09 4.38 7.90
N GLU A 42 -7.47 5.55 8.04
CA GLU A 42 -6.26 5.91 7.29
C GLU A 42 -5.13 4.91 7.57
N LYS A 43 -4.89 4.62 8.86
CA LYS A 43 -3.83 3.67 9.26
C LYS A 43 -4.14 2.26 8.77
N ALA A 44 -5.40 1.81 8.83
CA ALA A 44 -5.80 0.50 8.34
C ALA A 44 -5.51 0.36 6.84
N LYS A 45 -5.85 1.37 6.03
CA LYS A 45 -5.53 1.38 4.59
C LYS A 45 -4.03 1.26 4.34
N LYS A 46 -3.22 2.07 5.04
CA LYS A 46 -1.75 2.02 4.91
C LYS A 46 -1.15 0.67 5.30
N VAL A 47 -1.67 0.02 6.35
CA VAL A 47 -1.18 -1.30 6.77
C VAL A 47 -1.51 -2.36 5.73
N ILE A 48 -2.74 -2.36 5.19
CA ILE A 48 -3.15 -3.29 4.15
C ILE A 48 -2.32 -3.10 2.88
N GLU A 49 -2.13 -1.85 2.45
CA GLU A 49 -1.33 -1.52 1.27
C GLU A 49 0.12 -1.96 1.45
N HIS A 50 0.73 -1.64 2.60
CA HIS A 50 2.11 -2.02 2.89
C HIS A 50 2.33 -3.55 2.84
N GLU A 51 1.42 -4.32 3.45
CA GLU A 51 1.44 -5.78 3.41
C GLU A 51 1.29 -6.33 1.99
N GLN A 52 0.39 -5.74 1.18
CA GLN A 52 0.20 -6.15 -0.21
C GLN A 52 1.43 -5.86 -1.07
N THR A 53 2.03 -4.66 -0.93
CA THR A 53 3.25 -4.28 -1.64
C THR A 53 4.43 -5.18 -1.26
N LEU A 54 4.58 -5.49 0.03
CA LEU A 54 5.65 -6.37 0.50
C LEU A 54 5.52 -7.78 -0.07
N LYS A 55 4.31 -8.33 -0.08
CA LYS A 55 4.02 -9.65 -0.68
C LYS A 55 4.29 -9.66 -2.18
N GLN A 56 3.88 -8.62 -2.91
CA GLN A 56 4.14 -8.50 -4.34
C GLN A 56 5.66 -8.42 -4.61
N SER A 57 6.39 -7.61 -3.85
CA SER A 57 7.84 -7.50 -3.95
C SER A 57 8.55 -8.85 -3.74
N GLN A 58 8.09 -9.67 -2.79
CA GLN A 58 8.65 -11.00 -2.58
C GLN A 58 8.36 -11.96 -3.74
N VAL A 59 7.15 -11.92 -4.31
CA VAL A 59 6.79 -12.70 -5.50
C VAL A 59 7.65 -12.27 -6.69
N ASP A 60 7.82 -10.97 -6.90
CA ASP A 60 8.61 -10.42 -7.99
C ASP A 60 10.10 -10.77 -7.86
N ALA A 61 10.66 -10.69 -6.65
CA ALA A 61 12.03 -11.13 -6.37
C ALA A 61 12.22 -12.63 -6.64
N THR A 62 11.24 -13.45 -6.27
CA THR A 62 11.26 -14.89 -6.54
C THR A 62 11.14 -15.20 -8.03
N LEU A 63 10.29 -14.45 -8.75
CA LEU A 63 10.15 -14.55 -10.20
C LEU A 63 11.43 -14.14 -10.91
N LEU A 64 12.06 -13.05 -10.47
CA LEU A 64 13.34 -12.59 -10.98
C LEU A 64 14.44 -13.63 -10.74
N MET A 65 14.55 -14.19 -9.54
CA MET A 65 15.53 -15.23 -9.23
C MET A 65 15.33 -16.46 -10.13
N ASN A 66 14.09 -16.93 -10.27
CA ASN A 66 13.76 -18.04 -11.17
C ASN A 66 14.08 -17.74 -12.65
N ALA A 67 13.97 -16.48 -13.07
CA ALA A 67 14.31 -16.03 -14.42
C ALA A 67 15.81 -15.84 -14.63
N LEU A 68 16.59 -15.60 -13.58
CA LEU A 68 18.05 -15.56 -13.63
C LEU A 68 18.65 -16.97 -13.65
N ASP A 69 18.09 -17.89 -12.86
CA ASP A 69 18.54 -19.29 -12.79
C ASP A 69 18.20 -20.10 -14.05
N ARG A 70 17.23 -19.65 -14.85
CA ARG A 70 16.83 -20.28 -16.11
C ARG A 70 17.28 -19.40 -17.28
N PRO A 71 18.16 -19.87 -18.19
CA PRO A 71 18.50 -19.09 -19.37
C PRO A 71 17.24 -18.76 -20.18
N ALA A 72 17.04 -17.48 -20.47
CA ALA A 72 15.82 -16.97 -21.10
C ALA A 72 15.57 -17.66 -22.45
N LEU A 73 14.41 -18.32 -22.56
CA LEU A 73 13.93 -18.88 -23.83
C LEU A 73 13.79 -17.75 -24.86
N GLN A 74 14.45 -17.93 -26.00
CA GLN A 74 14.57 -16.93 -27.06
C GLN A 74 13.21 -16.41 -27.52
N ASN A 75 12.81 -15.23 -27.06
CA ASN A 75 11.58 -14.60 -27.48
C ASN A 75 11.72 -14.07 -28.92
N SER A 76 11.05 -14.73 -29.86
CA SER A 76 11.13 -14.42 -31.29
C SER A 76 10.70 -12.99 -31.63
N LYS A 77 9.77 -12.41 -30.87
CA LYS A 77 9.35 -11.00 -31.03
C LYS A 77 10.44 -10.02 -30.59
N LEU A 78 11.15 -10.32 -29.48
CA LEU A 78 12.28 -9.50 -29.03
C LEU A 78 13.44 -9.54 -30.03
N LYS A 79 13.72 -10.71 -30.63
CA LYS A 79 14.72 -10.83 -31.70
C LYS A 79 14.35 -10.00 -32.95
N ALA A 80 13.09 -10.09 -33.38
CA ALA A 80 12.61 -9.32 -34.53
C ALA A 80 12.67 -7.80 -34.27
N ALA A 81 12.36 -7.37 -33.04
CA ALA A 81 12.47 -5.97 -32.64
C ALA A 81 13.93 -5.49 -32.59
N ALA A 82 14.84 -6.27 -32.01
CA ALA A 82 16.27 -5.97 -31.97
C ALA A 82 16.87 -5.84 -33.39
N LYS A 83 16.48 -6.74 -34.30
CA LYS A 83 16.91 -6.70 -35.70
C LYS A 83 16.44 -5.40 -36.40
N ARG A 84 15.17 -5.03 -36.23
CA ARG A 84 14.61 -3.77 -36.77
C ARG A 84 15.28 -2.52 -36.21
N TYR A 85 15.72 -2.54 -34.95
CA TYR A 85 16.43 -1.42 -34.34
C TYR A 85 17.85 -1.26 -34.91
N GLY A 86 18.57 -2.38 -35.10
CA GLY A 86 19.90 -2.38 -35.74
C GLY A 86 19.86 -1.92 -37.19
N GLU A 87 18.83 -2.32 -37.94
CA GLU A 87 18.60 -1.90 -39.34
C GLU A 87 18.20 -0.41 -39.49
N LYS A 88 17.70 0.23 -38.42
CA LYS A 88 17.34 1.66 -38.41
C LYS A 88 18.48 2.60 -38.03
N THR A 89 19.58 2.05 -37.53
CA THR A 89 20.75 2.82 -37.05
C THR A 89 21.94 2.71 -38.01
N GLN A 90 21.75 2.08 -39.18
CA GLN A 90 22.62 2.17 -40.36
C GLN A 90 21.94 3.04 -41.43
#